data_AF-A0A843GC77-F1
#
_entry.id   AF-A0A843GC77-F1
#
_cell.length_a   1.000
_cell.length_b   1.000
_cell.length_c   1.000
_cell.angle_alpha   90.00
_cell.angle_beta   90.00
_cell.angle_gamma   90.00
#
_symmetry.space_group_name_H-M   'P 1'
#
loop_
_entity.id
_entity.type
_entity.pdbx_description
1 polymer ?
#
loop_
_entity_poly.entity_id
_entity_poly.type
_entity_poly.pdbx_seq_one_letter_code
_entity_poly.pdbx_strand_id
1 'polypeptide(L)'
;MAADEVKEKDISSSAEEKVENSNTSTSGAATNKTATPKKGEDVSLRYRGLSFDMAVELQLYEEEYFFWDKPVPFGEKLMLYPVNVKDYNHFMDAVSCFLLDKKTLPPNVKPDVIKKQLKMTDLEFMLSKMESNEWVLRFSKLIELVMHVKNGMRCPVCGEIMSYGEYKEAAMKIVHELLNKEAKKTEEKEEEKEEISENSEKSEKSENEEENKDEVVESGKEGETPVVKCPHCGGDGLYETIRYEENEQTHKLELFIDGQKIDFKDFNRLRNIVLFQNLPDYRDTSYIDPNLKKDYETKKRIQGQKNANLTATLEKKLAAMKIFMGLPNYDGLYNMSVRRFLIEFSTMDDYISYNLQMMGRLCGLGGGGKDAPEHWIYKEVKDVYADGGYISK
;
A
#
# COMPACT_ATOMS: atom_id res chain seq x y z
N MET A 1 74.13 17.81 23.68
CA MET A 1 74.59 18.87 24.59
C MET A 1 73.52 19.94 24.60
N ALA A 2 72.91 20.18 25.78
CA ALA A 2 71.96 21.25 26.17
C ALA A 2 70.73 21.48 25.26
N ALA A 3 69.46 21.20 25.59
CA ALA A 3 68.69 21.33 26.84
C ALA A 3 68.73 22.74 27.43
N ASP A 4 67.77 23.58 27.03
CA ASP A 4 67.38 24.81 27.74
C ASP A 4 65.94 24.63 28.26
N GLU A 5 65.87 24.41 29.57
CA GLU A 5 64.73 24.75 30.43
C GLU A 5 64.67 26.28 30.57
N VAL A 6 63.49 26.86 30.83
CA VAL A 6 63.28 27.88 31.89
C VAL A 6 61.80 28.30 32.01
N LYS A 7 61.26 27.95 33.18
CA LYS A 7 60.38 28.69 34.12
C LYS A 7 58.90 28.92 33.82
N GLU A 8 58.14 28.09 34.54
CA GLU A 8 56.88 28.38 35.23
C GLU A 8 56.87 29.74 35.95
N LYS A 9 55.71 30.41 35.90
CA LYS A 9 55.25 31.33 36.93
C LYS A 9 53.76 31.11 37.18
N ASP A 10 53.48 30.60 38.36
CA ASP A 10 52.18 30.62 39.02
C ASP A 10 51.68 32.04 39.26
N ILE A 11 50.40 32.29 38.96
CA ILE A 11 49.59 33.27 39.70
C ILE A 11 48.21 32.63 39.94
N SER A 12 47.98 32.30 41.20
CA SER A 12 46.71 31.97 41.83
C SER A 12 45.85 33.23 42.07
N SER A 13 44.55 33.16 41.80
CA SER A 13 43.45 33.74 42.61
C SER A 13 42.12 33.36 41.96
N SER A 14 41.40 32.35 42.45
CA SER A 14 40.34 32.44 43.48
C SER A 14 39.18 33.39 43.11
N ALA A 15 38.09 32.82 42.60
CA ALA A 15 36.73 33.28 42.86
C ALA A 15 35.76 32.10 42.61
N GLU A 16 35.40 31.44 43.70
CA GLU A 16 34.30 30.49 43.81
C GLU A 16 32.98 31.27 43.78
N GLU A 17 32.02 30.88 42.93
CA GLU A 17 30.61 31.22 43.19
C GLU A 17 29.68 30.06 42.78
N LYS A 18 29.32 29.32 43.84
CA LYS A 18 28.04 28.65 44.12
C LYS A 18 27.30 27.93 42.99
N VAL A 19 27.53 26.63 42.99
CA VAL A 19 26.57 25.57 42.68
C VAL A 19 25.39 25.64 43.66
N GLU A 20 24.17 25.87 43.17
CA GLU A 20 22.96 25.44 43.85
C GLU A 20 22.29 24.36 43.01
N ASN A 21 22.41 23.14 43.53
CA ASN A 21 21.83 21.91 43.03
C ASN A 21 20.59 21.65 43.91
N SER A 22 19.40 21.66 43.33
CA SER A 22 18.19 21.18 44.01
C SER A 22 17.47 20.17 43.12
N ASN A 23 18.01 18.95 43.16
CA ASN A 23 17.24 17.75 42.85
C ASN A 23 16.28 17.50 44.03
N THR A 24 14.99 17.63 43.77
CA THR A 24 13.96 16.88 44.51
C THR A 24 13.17 16.05 43.51
N SER A 25 13.52 14.77 43.53
CA SER A 25 12.78 13.65 42.97
C SER A 25 11.47 13.48 43.74
N THR A 26 10.35 13.65 43.04
CA THR A 26 9.09 13.00 43.37
C THR A 26 8.69 12.13 42.20
N SER A 27 8.89 10.83 42.40
CA SER A 27 8.38 9.75 41.55
C SER A 27 6.85 9.74 41.63
N GLY A 28 6.20 10.40 40.68
CA GLY A 28 4.80 10.19 40.35
C GLY A 28 4.73 9.52 38.99
N ALA A 29 4.30 8.26 38.96
CA ALA A 29 3.94 7.57 37.73
C ALA A 29 2.73 8.27 37.10
N ALA A 30 2.98 9.33 36.33
CA ALA A 30 2.00 9.96 35.48
C ALA A 30 1.88 9.08 34.23
N THR A 31 0.83 8.27 34.19
CA THR A 31 0.30 7.77 32.92
C THR A 31 -0.01 9.00 32.07
N ASN A 32 0.84 9.29 31.08
CA ASN A 32 0.55 10.28 30.04
C ASN A 32 -0.68 9.78 29.27
N LYS A 33 -1.87 10.18 29.73
CA LYS A 33 -3.05 10.21 28.89
C LYS A 33 -2.81 11.33 27.90
N THR A 34 -2.37 10.98 26.70
CA THR A 34 -2.31 11.89 25.55
C THR A 34 -3.68 12.54 25.44
N ALA A 35 -3.76 13.83 25.75
CA ALA A 35 -5.01 14.57 25.68
C ALA A 35 -5.44 14.59 24.22
N THR A 36 -6.62 14.06 23.92
CA THR A 36 -7.19 14.15 22.58
C THR A 36 -7.40 15.63 22.23
N PRO A 37 -6.96 16.09 21.03
CA PRO A 37 -7.11 17.47 20.62
C PRO A 37 -8.56 17.91 20.70
N LYS A 38 -8.83 19.06 21.33
CA LYS A 38 -10.19 19.61 21.39
C LYS A 38 -10.55 20.19 20.02
N LYS A 39 -11.82 20.10 19.65
CA LYS A 39 -12.37 20.68 18.41
C LYS A 39 -12.09 22.19 18.39
N GLY A 40 -11.07 22.62 17.65
CA GLY A 40 -10.58 24.02 17.60
C GLY A 40 -9.08 24.20 17.81
N GLU A 41 -8.34 23.16 18.23
CA GLU A 41 -6.86 23.18 18.19
C GLU A 41 -6.36 22.95 16.75
N ASP A 42 -5.26 23.64 16.41
CA ASP A 42 -4.68 23.62 15.07
C ASP A 42 -4.07 22.24 14.80
N VAL A 43 -4.77 21.46 14.00
CA VAL A 43 -4.31 20.16 13.53
C VAL A 43 -3.07 20.39 12.66
N SER A 44 -2.03 19.57 12.82
CA SER A 44 -0.80 19.65 12.02
C SER A 44 -1.11 19.90 10.53
N LEU A 45 -0.41 20.86 9.92
CA LEU A 45 -0.52 21.18 8.48
C LEU A 45 -0.36 19.95 7.58
N ARG A 46 0.22 18.86 8.08
CA ARG A 46 0.32 17.57 7.39
C ARG A 46 -1.04 16.94 7.08
N TYR A 47 -2.02 17.09 7.96
CA TYR A 47 -3.34 16.47 7.85
C TYR A 47 -4.42 17.42 7.32
N ARG A 48 -4.01 18.60 6.82
CA ARG A 48 -4.93 19.55 6.21
C ARG A 48 -5.63 18.90 5.02
N GLY A 49 -6.95 19.11 4.91
CA GLY A 49 -7.79 18.51 3.86
C GLY A 49 -8.60 17.30 4.32
N LEU A 50 -8.18 16.64 5.40
CA LEU A 50 -8.91 15.52 5.98
C LEU A 50 -10.06 15.98 6.90
N SER A 51 -10.98 15.07 7.19
CA SER A 51 -11.94 15.29 8.28
C SER A 51 -11.20 15.41 9.61
N PHE A 52 -11.74 16.20 10.53
CA PHE A 52 -11.15 16.41 11.85
C PHE A 52 -10.88 15.08 12.58
N ASP A 53 -11.86 14.17 12.56
CA ASP A 53 -11.75 12.87 13.23
C ASP A 53 -10.61 12.01 12.63
N MET A 54 -10.48 12.00 11.30
CA MET A 54 -9.40 11.26 10.62
C MET A 54 -8.03 11.89 10.88
N ALA A 55 -7.96 13.21 10.93
CA ALA A 55 -6.70 13.91 11.18
C ALA A 55 -6.19 13.68 12.62
N VAL A 56 -7.09 13.71 13.61
CA VAL A 56 -6.78 13.37 15.00
C VAL A 56 -6.34 11.91 15.10
N GLU A 57 -7.06 10.99 14.44
CA GLU A 57 -6.69 9.57 14.42
C GLU A 57 -5.28 9.36 13.83
N LEU A 58 -4.95 9.98 12.70
CA LEU A 58 -3.63 9.85 12.09
C LEU A 58 -2.51 10.46 12.93
N GLN A 59 -2.79 11.55 13.66
CA GLN A 59 -1.82 12.15 14.57
C GLN A 59 -1.49 11.20 15.73
N LEU A 60 -2.51 10.58 16.33
CA LEU A 60 -2.32 9.54 17.34
C LEU A 60 -1.54 8.35 16.77
N TYR A 61 -1.85 7.95 15.54
CA TYR A 61 -1.11 6.88 14.87
C TYR A 61 0.34 7.23 14.55
N GLU A 62 0.63 8.49 14.25
CA GLU A 62 2.00 8.93 14.04
C GLU A 62 2.86 8.75 15.29
N GLU A 63 2.33 9.15 16.45
CA GLU A 63 3.03 9.05 17.74
C GLU A 63 3.18 7.60 18.23
N GLU A 64 2.11 6.80 18.12
CA GLU A 64 2.07 5.46 18.70
C GLU A 64 2.66 4.38 17.76
N TYR A 65 2.38 4.49 16.45
CA TYR A 65 2.70 3.45 15.47
C TYR A 65 3.76 3.88 14.47
N PHE A 66 3.58 4.99 13.74
CA PHE A 66 4.44 5.34 12.60
C PHE A 66 5.86 5.68 13.03
N PHE A 67 6.03 6.36 14.17
CA PHE A 67 7.35 6.69 14.70
C PHE A 67 8.17 5.44 15.02
N TRP A 68 7.52 4.37 15.48
CA TRP A 68 8.16 3.12 15.89
C TRP A 68 8.12 2.02 14.83
N ASP A 69 7.66 2.33 13.62
CA ASP A 69 7.43 1.35 12.55
C ASP A 69 6.56 0.15 13.02
N LYS A 70 5.59 0.40 13.91
CA LYS A 70 4.69 -0.64 14.42
C LYS A 70 3.51 -0.85 13.48
N PRO A 71 2.97 -2.08 13.41
CA PRO A 71 1.78 -2.34 12.63
C PRO A 71 0.54 -1.70 13.26
N VAL A 72 -0.30 -1.07 12.45
CA VAL A 72 -1.53 -0.38 12.90
C VAL A 72 -2.70 -1.36 12.87
N PRO A 73 -3.48 -1.50 13.95
CA PRO A 73 -4.67 -2.32 13.95
C PRO A 73 -5.74 -1.76 13.01
N PHE A 74 -6.28 -2.61 12.13
CA PHE A 74 -7.29 -2.23 11.15
C PHE A 74 -8.50 -3.17 11.23
N GLY A 75 -9.58 -2.69 11.85
CA GLY A 75 -10.73 -3.54 12.18
C GLY A 75 -10.37 -4.57 13.25
N GLU A 76 -11.00 -5.74 13.20
CA GLU A 76 -10.86 -6.76 14.24
C GLU A 76 -9.71 -7.74 13.98
N LYS A 77 -9.37 -7.99 12.71
CA LYS A 77 -8.46 -9.09 12.33
C LYS A 77 -7.25 -8.65 11.50
N LEU A 78 -7.28 -7.46 10.90
CA LEU A 78 -6.23 -7.02 9.99
C LEU A 78 -5.25 -6.07 10.69
N MET A 79 -4.00 -6.12 10.25
CA MET A 79 -2.92 -5.25 10.71
C MET A 79 -2.27 -4.60 9.49
N LEU A 80 -1.92 -3.32 9.60
CA LEU A 80 -1.24 -2.55 8.55
C LEU A 80 0.23 -2.35 8.90
N TYR A 81 1.08 -3.08 8.19
CA TYR A 81 2.53 -3.07 8.35
C TYR A 81 3.15 -1.95 7.51
N PRO A 82 4.19 -1.27 8.04
CA PRO A 82 5.00 -0.38 7.22
C PRO A 82 5.75 -1.19 6.16
N VAL A 83 5.83 -0.63 4.96
CA VAL A 83 6.49 -1.30 3.84
C VAL A 83 7.99 -1.13 3.95
N ASN A 84 8.75 -2.18 3.63
CA ASN A 84 10.20 -2.17 3.67
C ASN A 84 10.82 -1.55 2.42
N VAL A 85 12.01 -0.98 2.53
CA VAL A 85 12.72 -0.36 1.40
C VAL A 85 13.03 -1.35 0.27
N LYS A 86 13.27 -2.63 0.59
CA LYS A 86 13.43 -3.67 -0.44
C LYS A 86 12.24 -3.75 -1.40
N ASP A 87 11.05 -3.44 -0.90
CA ASP A 87 9.78 -3.49 -1.64
C ASP A 87 9.37 -2.11 -2.18
N TYR A 88 10.22 -1.08 -2.06
CA TYR A 88 9.93 0.31 -2.42
C TYR A 88 9.38 0.44 -3.85
N ASN A 89 10.03 -0.18 -4.85
CA ASN A 89 9.59 -0.04 -6.25
C ASN A 89 8.22 -0.70 -6.48
N HIS A 90 8.00 -1.87 -5.87
CA HIS A 90 6.70 -2.55 -5.93
C HIS A 90 5.61 -1.72 -5.24
N PHE A 91 5.94 -1.11 -4.11
CA PHE A 91 5.05 -0.21 -3.41
C PHE A 91 4.70 1.03 -4.23
N MET A 92 5.70 1.70 -4.83
CA MET A 92 5.47 2.92 -5.62
C MET A 92 4.62 2.67 -6.87
N ASP A 93 4.73 1.49 -7.48
CA ASP A 93 3.84 1.09 -8.58
C ASP A 93 2.43 0.76 -8.06
N ALA A 94 2.32 -0.02 -6.97
CA ALA A 94 1.05 -0.46 -6.41
C ALA A 94 0.23 0.67 -5.79
N VAL A 95 0.86 1.61 -5.07
CA VAL A 95 0.20 2.72 -4.37
C VAL A 95 -0.51 3.69 -5.32
N SER A 96 -0.20 3.64 -6.61
CA SER A 96 -0.89 4.43 -7.64
C SER A 96 -2.41 4.20 -7.64
N CYS A 97 -2.90 3.02 -7.23
CA CYS A 97 -4.34 2.77 -7.11
C CYS A 97 -5.01 3.66 -6.04
N PHE A 98 -4.28 4.03 -4.99
CA PHE A 98 -4.73 4.96 -3.94
C PHE A 98 -4.52 6.42 -4.30
N LEU A 99 -3.80 6.72 -5.38
CA LEU A 99 -3.58 8.09 -5.87
C LEU A 99 -4.49 8.46 -7.04
N LEU A 100 -5.39 7.55 -7.43
CA LEU A 100 -6.40 7.81 -8.45
C LEU A 100 -7.28 9.01 -8.03
N ASP A 101 -7.26 10.05 -8.86
CA ASP A 101 -8.07 11.24 -8.67
C ASP A 101 -9.23 11.22 -9.67
N LYS A 102 -10.47 11.18 -9.13
CA LYS A 102 -11.73 11.20 -9.88
C LYS A 102 -11.87 12.42 -10.78
N LYS A 103 -11.16 13.51 -10.47
CA LYS A 103 -11.14 14.76 -11.25
C LYS A 103 -10.22 14.68 -12.48
N THR A 104 -9.37 13.66 -12.57
CA THR A 104 -8.46 13.46 -13.71
C THR A 104 -9.21 12.84 -14.87
N LEU A 105 -9.73 13.67 -15.76
CA LEU A 105 -10.57 13.25 -16.87
C LEU A 105 -9.73 13.07 -18.14
N PRO A 106 -9.89 11.96 -18.89
CA PRO A 106 -9.37 11.86 -20.24
C PRO A 106 -9.94 12.98 -21.12
N PRO A 107 -9.18 13.52 -22.09
CA PRO A 107 -9.57 14.72 -22.84
C PRO A 107 -10.83 14.60 -23.71
N ASN A 108 -11.51 13.45 -23.78
CA ASN A 108 -12.64 13.19 -24.69
C ASN A 108 -13.85 12.51 -24.03
N VAL A 109 -14.04 12.63 -22.70
CA VAL A 109 -15.16 11.99 -22.00
C VAL A 109 -16.42 12.86 -22.01
N LYS A 110 -17.58 12.25 -22.29
CA LYS A 110 -18.88 12.93 -22.29
C LYS A 110 -19.20 13.55 -20.90
N PRO A 111 -19.79 14.75 -20.82
CA PRO A 111 -20.16 15.42 -19.56
C PRO A 111 -20.98 14.58 -18.58
N ASP A 112 -21.87 13.72 -19.09
CA ASP A 112 -22.74 12.90 -18.24
C ASP A 112 -21.98 11.78 -17.52
N VAL A 113 -20.95 11.22 -18.18
CA VAL A 113 -20.05 10.21 -17.58
C VAL A 113 -19.21 10.86 -16.49
N ILE A 114 -18.77 12.11 -16.70
CA ILE A 114 -18.02 12.89 -15.71
C ILE A 114 -18.87 13.13 -14.46
N LYS A 115 -20.13 13.56 -14.63
CA LYS A 115 -21.06 13.76 -13.50
C LYS A 115 -21.32 12.46 -12.74
N LYS A 116 -21.38 11.31 -13.42
CA LYS A 116 -21.54 10.00 -12.78
C LYS A 116 -20.29 9.63 -11.97
N GLN A 117 -19.09 9.80 -12.54
CA GLN A 117 -17.82 9.50 -11.87
C GLN A 117 -17.59 10.37 -10.62
N LEU A 118 -17.90 11.66 -10.69
CA LEU A 118 -17.73 12.57 -9.55
C LEU A 118 -18.67 12.25 -8.37
N LYS A 119 -19.79 11.55 -8.63
CA LYS A 119 -20.74 11.11 -7.60
C LYS A 119 -20.35 9.78 -6.95
N MET A 120 -19.45 9.01 -7.57
CA MET A 120 -19.00 7.73 -7.02
C MET A 120 -18.12 7.94 -5.80
N THR A 121 -18.19 7.00 -4.85
CA THR A 121 -17.22 6.89 -3.77
C THR A 121 -15.84 6.51 -4.32
N ASP A 122 -14.77 6.73 -3.55
CA ASP A 122 -13.42 6.35 -4.01
C ASP A 122 -13.28 4.83 -4.20
N LEU A 123 -13.96 4.06 -3.35
CA LEU A 123 -14.08 2.60 -3.48
C LEU A 123 -14.79 2.22 -4.79
N GLU A 124 -15.99 2.73 -5.03
CA GLU A 124 -16.74 2.46 -6.28
C GLU A 124 -15.94 2.87 -7.52
N PHE A 125 -15.25 4.01 -7.46
CA PHE A 125 -14.43 4.47 -8.58
C PHE A 125 -13.24 3.54 -8.83
N MET A 126 -12.53 3.15 -7.78
CA MET A 126 -11.43 2.19 -7.91
C MET A 126 -11.93 0.86 -8.48
N LEU A 127 -13.04 0.33 -7.95
CA LEU A 127 -13.62 -0.92 -8.43
C LEU A 127 -14.06 -0.82 -9.90
N SER A 128 -14.57 0.32 -10.34
CA SER A 128 -14.87 0.55 -11.77
C SER A 128 -13.63 0.54 -12.68
N LYS A 129 -12.44 0.77 -12.12
CA LYS A 129 -11.16 0.66 -12.85
C LYS A 129 -10.61 -0.75 -12.83
N MET A 130 -11.02 -1.59 -11.87
CA MET A 130 -10.60 -2.97 -11.76
C MET A 130 -11.13 -3.89 -12.87
N GLU A 131 -11.98 -3.39 -13.78
CA GLU A 131 -12.25 -4.07 -15.05
C GLU A 131 -10.97 -4.33 -15.86
N SER A 132 -9.92 -3.54 -15.67
CA SER A 132 -8.60 -3.85 -16.22
C SER A 132 -7.75 -4.66 -15.23
N ASN A 133 -7.16 -5.75 -15.73
CA ASN A 133 -6.30 -6.66 -14.96
C ASN A 133 -5.14 -5.93 -14.25
N GLU A 134 -4.65 -4.81 -14.79
CA GLU A 134 -3.55 -4.04 -14.21
C GLU A 134 -3.89 -3.47 -12.82
N TRP A 135 -5.09 -2.90 -12.64
CA TRP A 135 -5.48 -2.28 -11.36
C TRP A 135 -5.75 -3.32 -10.28
N VAL A 136 -6.30 -4.48 -10.66
CA VAL A 136 -6.50 -5.62 -9.74
C VAL A 136 -5.15 -6.13 -9.23
N LEU A 137 -4.16 -6.28 -10.13
CA LEU A 137 -2.81 -6.72 -9.76
C LEU A 137 -2.12 -5.70 -8.85
N ARG A 138 -2.20 -4.40 -9.16
CA ARG A 138 -1.64 -3.33 -8.31
C ARG A 138 -2.28 -3.31 -6.93
N PHE A 139 -3.60 -3.35 -6.85
CA PHE A 139 -4.29 -3.35 -5.56
C PHE A 139 -3.97 -4.61 -4.75
N SER A 140 -4.01 -5.79 -5.38
CA SER A 140 -3.65 -7.05 -4.71
C SER A 140 -2.22 -7.03 -4.18
N LYS A 141 -1.29 -6.48 -4.97
CA LYS A 141 0.11 -6.33 -4.54
C LYS A 141 0.23 -5.34 -3.39
N LEU A 142 -0.52 -4.24 -3.41
CA LEU A 142 -0.55 -3.28 -2.31
C LEU A 142 -1.01 -3.95 -1.01
N ILE A 143 -2.11 -4.71 -1.06
CA ILE A 143 -2.64 -5.44 0.10
C ILE A 143 -1.64 -6.48 0.61
N GLU A 144 -0.94 -7.20 -0.28
CA GLU A 144 0.13 -8.11 0.13
C GLU A 144 1.26 -7.38 0.86
N LEU A 145 1.67 -6.21 0.38
CA LEU A 145 2.75 -5.42 0.98
C LEU A 145 2.36 -4.79 2.33
N VAL A 146 1.13 -4.29 2.47
CA VAL A 146 0.72 -3.52 3.66
C VAL A 146 -0.04 -4.35 4.69
N MET A 147 -0.72 -5.43 4.30
CA MET A 147 -1.46 -6.31 5.22
C MET A 147 -0.82 -7.69 5.39
N HIS A 148 0.18 -8.04 4.58
CA HIS A 148 0.76 -9.39 4.51
C HIS A 148 -0.27 -10.48 4.16
N VAL A 149 -1.37 -10.09 3.50
CA VAL A 149 -2.37 -11.03 2.98
C VAL A 149 -1.96 -11.42 1.58
N LYS A 150 -1.51 -12.65 1.39
CA LYS A 150 -1.16 -13.18 0.07
C LYS A 150 -2.42 -13.34 -0.77
N ASN A 151 -2.36 -12.92 -2.02
CA ASN A 151 -3.47 -13.09 -2.95
C ASN A 151 -3.62 -14.56 -3.36
N GLY A 152 -4.80 -15.15 -3.14
CA GLY A 152 -5.08 -16.53 -3.50
C GLY A 152 -6.31 -17.11 -2.82
N MET A 153 -6.33 -18.44 -2.73
CA MET A 153 -7.38 -19.25 -2.12
C MET A 153 -6.91 -19.71 -0.74
N ARG A 154 -7.55 -19.26 0.34
CA ARG A 154 -7.22 -19.62 1.71
C ARG A 154 -8.07 -20.78 2.19
N CYS A 155 -7.43 -21.73 2.87
CA CYS A 155 -8.13 -22.83 3.52
C CYS A 155 -8.70 -22.40 4.88
N PRO A 156 -10.01 -22.58 5.15
CA PRO A 156 -10.59 -22.24 6.45
C PRO A 156 -10.11 -23.16 7.59
N VAL A 157 -9.63 -24.37 7.26
CA VAL A 157 -9.21 -25.37 8.25
C VAL A 157 -7.76 -25.17 8.69
N CYS A 158 -6.81 -25.11 7.75
CA CYS A 158 -5.39 -24.99 8.07
C CYS A 158 -4.81 -23.58 7.85
N GLY A 159 -5.56 -22.66 7.24
CA GLY A 159 -5.10 -21.28 6.98
C GLY A 159 -4.09 -21.13 5.85
N GLU A 160 -3.65 -22.23 5.22
CA GLU A 160 -2.70 -22.21 4.10
C GLU A 160 -3.32 -21.50 2.89
N ILE A 161 -2.48 -20.75 2.17
CA ILE A 161 -2.91 -19.96 1.01
C ILE A 161 -2.33 -20.60 -0.25
N MET A 162 -3.22 -20.99 -1.15
CA MET A 162 -2.88 -21.49 -2.46
C MET A 162 -2.95 -20.35 -3.48
N SER A 163 -1.95 -20.21 -4.33
CA SER A 163 -2.00 -19.23 -5.42
C SER A 163 -3.11 -19.58 -6.43
N TYR A 164 -3.62 -18.58 -7.16
CA TYR A 164 -4.60 -18.84 -8.22
C TYR A 164 -4.07 -19.77 -9.31
N GLY A 165 -2.76 -19.78 -9.57
CA GLY A 165 -2.13 -20.70 -10.52
C GLY A 165 -2.25 -22.15 -10.06
N GLU A 166 -1.82 -22.43 -8.83
CA GLU A 166 -1.94 -23.76 -8.20
C GLU A 166 -3.39 -24.22 -8.11
N TYR A 167 -4.31 -23.31 -7.78
CA TYR A 167 -5.74 -23.59 -7.73
C TYR A 167 -6.28 -23.98 -9.10
N LYS A 168 -5.93 -23.22 -10.14
CA LYS A 168 -6.36 -23.51 -11.51
C LYS A 168 -5.83 -24.85 -11.99
N GLU A 169 -4.56 -25.17 -11.71
CA GLU A 169 -3.97 -26.46 -12.03
C GLU A 169 -4.65 -27.62 -11.30
N ALA A 170 -4.95 -27.45 -10.01
CA ALA A 170 -5.68 -28.44 -9.22
C ALA A 170 -7.11 -28.65 -9.77
N ALA A 171 -7.81 -27.56 -10.08
CA ALA A 171 -9.13 -27.61 -10.70
C ALA A 171 -9.12 -28.32 -12.06
N MET A 172 -8.14 -28.02 -12.92
CA MET A 172 -8.00 -28.64 -14.24
C MET A 172 -7.73 -30.16 -14.14
N LYS A 173 -6.95 -30.60 -13.14
CA LYS A 173 -6.75 -32.05 -12.90
C LYS A 173 -8.05 -32.74 -12.52
N ILE A 174 -8.85 -32.15 -11.64
CA ILE A 174 -10.15 -32.71 -11.24
C ILE A 174 -11.09 -32.80 -12.44
N VAL A 175 -11.18 -31.73 -13.25
CA VAL A 175 -12.00 -31.73 -14.47
C VAL A 175 -11.55 -32.83 -15.44
N HIS A 176 -10.24 -33.00 -15.66
CA HIS A 176 -9.73 -34.06 -16.53
C HIS A 176 -10.06 -35.46 -16.00
N GLU A 177 -9.93 -35.69 -14.70
CA GLU A 177 -10.29 -36.96 -14.07
C GLU A 177 -11.79 -37.28 -14.19
N LEU A 178 -12.65 -36.27 -14.10
CA LEU A 178 -14.10 -36.44 -14.28
C LEU A 178 -14.44 -36.79 -15.73
N LEU A 179 -13.87 -36.07 -16.70
CA LEU A 179 -14.06 -36.36 -18.13
C LEU A 179 -13.60 -37.78 -18.48
N ASN A 180 -12.45 -38.23 -17.94
CA ASN A 180 -11.97 -39.60 -18.16
C ASN A 180 -12.90 -40.66 -17.54
N LYS A 181 -13.52 -40.38 -16.40
CA LYS A 181 -14.49 -41.29 -15.76
C LYS A 181 -15.79 -41.36 -16.56
N GLU A 182 -16.24 -40.25 -17.15
CA GLU A 182 -17.43 -40.22 -18.00
C GLU A 182 -17.19 -40.96 -19.33
N ALA A 183 -16.00 -40.79 -19.93
CA ALA A 183 -15.62 -41.54 -21.14
C ALA A 183 -15.67 -43.06 -20.91
N LYS A 184 -15.04 -43.55 -19.83
CA LYS A 184 -15.07 -44.99 -19.48
C LYS A 184 -16.49 -45.53 -19.24
N LYS A 185 -17.34 -44.77 -18.56
CA LYS A 185 -18.76 -45.16 -18.36
C LYS A 185 -19.55 -45.22 -19.66
N THR A 186 -19.09 -44.52 -20.71
CA THR A 186 -19.74 -44.53 -22.02
C THR A 186 -19.29 -45.76 -22.80
N GLU A 187 -18.00 -46.08 -22.78
CA GLU A 187 -17.44 -47.31 -23.35
C GLU A 187 -18.06 -48.57 -22.71
N GLU A 188 -18.15 -48.64 -21.37
CA GLU A 188 -18.79 -49.78 -20.67
C GLU A 188 -20.27 -49.96 -21.03
N LYS A 189 -20.99 -48.86 -21.30
CA LYS A 189 -22.40 -48.91 -21.73
C LYS A 189 -22.57 -49.30 -23.21
N GLU A 190 -21.57 -49.02 -24.04
CA GLU A 190 -21.57 -49.47 -25.44
C GLU A 190 -21.24 -50.96 -25.52
N GLU A 191 -20.28 -51.44 -24.74
CA GLU A 191 -19.95 -52.87 -24.62
C GLU A 191 -21.14 -53.70 -24.07
N GLU A 192 -21.83 -53.23 -23.02
CA GLU A 192 -23.05 -53.89 -22.53
C GLU A 192 -24.18 -53.94 -23.57
N LYS A 193 -24.29 -52.93 -24.45
CA LYS A 193 -25.30 -52.92 -25.52
C LYS A 193 -24.95 -53.90 -26.65
N GLU A 194 -23.67 -54.05 -26.97
CA GLU A 194 -23.23 -55.03 -27.97
C GLU A 194 -23.45 -56.47 -27.48
N GLU A 195 -23.14 -56.79 -26.22
CA GLU A 195 -23.39 -58.12 -25.64
C GLU A 195 -24.90 -58.49 -25.53
N ILE A 196 -25.77 -57.49 -25.34
CA ILE A 196 -27.23 -57.70 -25.33
C ILE A 196 -27.76 -57.93 -26.77
N SER A 197 -27.16 -57.29 -27.77
CA SER A 197 -27.55 -57.49 -29.17
C SER A 197 -27.18 -58.88 -29.71
N GLU A 198 -26.02 -59.43 -29.34
CA GLU A 198 -25.59 -60.78 -29.75
C GLU A 198 -26.38 -61.92 -29.09
N ASN A 199 -26.98 -61.70 -27.92
CA ASN A 199 -27.87 -62.68 -27.28
C ASN A 199 -29.34 -62.63 -27.74
N SER A 200 -29.73 -61.64 -28.54
CA SER A 200 -31.11 -61.48 -29.04
C SER A 200 -31.36 -62.07 -30.44
N GLU A 201 -30.32 -62.50 -31.16
CA GLU A 201 -30.46 -63.17 -32.48
C GLU A 201 -30.93 -64.63 -32.42
N LYS A 202 -31.52 -65.06 -31.30
CA LYS A 202 -32.06 -66.42 -31.14
C LYS A 202 -33.48 -66.48 -30.58
N SER A 203 -34.36 -65.57 -30.98
CA SER A 203 -35.81 -65.85 -31.01
C SER A 203 -36.58 -64.86 -31.89
N GLU A 204 -37.07 -65.42 -33.01
CA GLU A 204 -38.33 -65.14 -33.71
C GLU A 204 -38.66 -63.74 -34.28
N LYS A 205 -38.86 -63.79 -35.61
CA LYS A 205 -39.72 -62.93 -36.44
C LYS A 205 -41.07 -62.63 -35.77
N SER A 206 -41.48 -61.36 -35.79
CA SER A 206 -42.61 -60.85 -36.60
C SER A 206 -42.92 -59.38 -36.29
N GLU A 207 -43.12 -58.58 -37.36
CA GLU A 207 -44.08 -57.47 -37.52
C GLU A 207 -44.36 -56.52 -36.34
N ASN A 208 -44.04 -55.22 -36.45
CA ASN A 208 -44.92 -54.18 -37.00
C ASN A 208 -44.41 -52.75 -36.75
N GLU A 209 -44.97 -51.87 -37.57
CA GLU A 209 -45.07 -50.41 -37.64
C GLU A 209 -44.85 -49.50 -36.40
N GLU A 210 -44.62 -48.23 -36.78
CA GLU A 210 -45.07 -46.97 -36.17
C GLU A 210 -44.11 -46.15 -35.28
N GLU A 211 -43.87 -44.94 -35.82
CA GLU A 211 -43.85 -43.62 -35.19
C GLU A 211 -43.22 -43.39 -33.80
N ASN A 212 -42.50 -42.26 -33.77
CA ASN A 212 -42.55 -41.18 -32.78
C ASN A 212 -41.28 -40.90 -31.95
N LYS A 213 -40.96 -39.60 -31.99
CA LYS A 213 -40.33 -38.74 -30.97
C LYS A 213 -38.80 -38.71 -30.89
N ASP A 214 -38.27 -37.68 -31.54
CA ASP A 214 -37.16 -36.86 -31.05
C ASP A 214 -37.45 -36.37 -29.62
N GLU A 215 -37.09 -37.16 -28.61
CA GLU A 215 -36.87 -36.67 -27.25
C GLU A 215 -35.44 -36.15 -27.14
N VAL A 216 -35.32 -34.82 -27.16
CA VAL A 216 -34.15 -34.11 -26.67
C VAL A 216 -34.01 -34.43 -25.18
N VAL A 217 -33.00 -35.22 -24.83
CA VAL A 217 -32.62 -35.54 -23.45
C VAL A 217 -32.02 -34.30 -22.80
N GLU A 218 -32.88 -33.42 -22.29
CA GLU A 218 -32.52 -32.48 -21.22
C GLU A 218 -32.59 -33.24 -19.89
N SER A 219 -31.49 -33.89 -19.52
CA SER A 219 -31.25 -34.32 -18.13
C SER A 219 -30.08 -33.53 -17.56
N GLY A 220 -30.30 -32.22 -17.39
CA GLY A 220 -29.48 -31.38 -16.55
C GLY A 220 -29.68 -31.76 -15.09
N LYS A 221 -28.99 -32.81 -14.62
CA LYS A 221 -28.67 -32.89 -13.19
C LYS A 221 -27.72 -31.74 -12.90
N GLU A 222 -28.11 -30.84 -12.01
CA GLU A 222 -27.26 -29.81 -11.42
C GLU A 222 -25.97 -30.49 -10.95
N GLY A 223 -24.94 -30.42 -11.80
CA GLY A 223 -23.67 -31.07 -11.56
C GLY A 223 -23.04 -30.41 -10.35
N GLU A 224 -22.78 -31.20 -9.31
CA GLU A 224 -21.91 -30.79 -8.21
C GLU A 224 -20.65 -30.20 -8.81
N THR A 225 -20.46 -28.89 -8.67
CA THR A 225 -19.27 -28.24 -9.19
C THR A 225 -18.06 -28.87 -8.50
N PRO A 226 -17.04 -29.32 -9.25
CA PRO A 226 -15.89 -29.98 -8.67
C PRO A 226 -15.20 -29.06 -7.66
N VAL A 227 -15.30 -29.41 -6.37
CA VAL A 227 -14.70 -28.62 -5.29
C VAL A 227 -13.24 -28.99 -5.16
N VAL A 228 -12.35 -28.02 -5.39
CA VAL A 228 -10.92 -28.17 -5.15
C VAL A 228 -10.68 -28.27 -3.64
N LYS A 229 -10.07 -29.37 -3.22
CA LYS A 229 -9.70 -29.59 -1.81
C LYS A 229 -8.36 -28.94 -1.48
N CYS A 230 -8.17 -28.56 -0.22
CA CYS A 230 -6.88 -28.09 0.25
C CYS A 230 -5.80 -29.19 0.10
N PRO A 231 -4.63 -28.91 -0.49
CA PRO A 231 -3.57 -29.90 -0.69
C PRO A 231 -2.90 -30.33 0.61
N HIS A 232 -2.97 -29.49 1.65
CA HIS A 232 -2.33 -29.75 2.93
C HIS A 232 -3.21 -30.57 3.88
N CYS A 233 -4.50 -30.24 4.00
CA CYS A 233 -5.39 -30.87 4.99
C CYS A 233 -6.60 -31.60 4.39
N GLY A 234 -6.81 -31.54 3.06
CA GLY A 234 -7.98 -32.12 2.41
C GLY A 234 -9.30 -31.41 2.73
N GLY A 235 -9.26 -30.28 3.46
CA GLY A 235 -10.45 -29.51 3.79
C GLY A 235 -11.12 -28.90 2.56
N ASP A 236 -12.44 -28.89 2.56
CA ASP A 236 -13.28 -28.28 1.53
C ASP A 236 -13.56 -26.79 1.86
N GLY A 237 -14.06 -26.03 0.89
CA GLY A 237 -14.49 -24.64 1.12
C GLY A 237 -13.37 -23.60 1.11
N LEU A 238 -12.42 -23.70 0.18
CA LEU A 238 -11.44 -22.65 -0.06
C LEU A 238 -12.15 -21.33 -0.41
N TYR A 239 -11.70 -20.22 0.18
CA TYR A 239 -12.25 -18.89 -0.10
C TYR A 239 -11.18 -17.93 -0.59
N GLU A 240 -11.57 -16.98 -1.44
CA GLU A 240 -10.67 -15.96 -1.96
C GLU A 240 -10.25 -14.99 -0.86
N THR A 241 -8.95 -14.70 -0.76
CA THR A 241 -8.42 -13.74 0.21
C THR A 241 -8.80 -12.31 -0.11
N ILE A 242 -8.95 -11.97 -1.39
CA ILE A 242 -9.40 -10.65 -1.86
C ILE A 242 -10.52 -10.92 -2.84
N ARG A 243 -11.74 -10.50 -2.49
CA ARG A 243 -12.95 -10.77 -3.26
C ARG A 243 -13.73 -9.49 -3.52
N TYR A 244 -14.34 -9.43 -4.69
CA TYR A 244 -15.26 -8.38 -5.10
C TYR A 244 -16.61 -9.00 -5.42
N GLU A 245 -17.67 -8.53 -4.79
CA GLU A 245 -19.02 -9.00 -5.05
C GLU A 245 -19.92 -7.83 -5.43
N GLU A 246 -20.78 -8.01 -6.44
CA GLU A 246 -21.89 -7.10 -6.66
C GLU A 246 -23.07 -7.57 -5.79
N ASN A 247 -23.54 -6.70 -4.92
CA ASN A 247 -24.70 -7.00 -4.10
C ASN A 247 -25.98 -6.89 -4.96
N GLU A 248 -26.69 -8.00 -5.13
CA GLU A 248 -27.88 -8.13 -5.98
C GLU A 248 -29.00 -7.12 -5.68
N GLN A 249 -29.10 -6.63 -4.44
CA GLN A 249 -30.15 -5.70 -4.04
C GLN A 249 -29.79 -4.23 -4.29
N THR A 250 -28.50 -3.90 -4.24
CA THR A 250 -28.05 -2.50 -4.30
C THR A 250 -27.26 -2.17 -5.56
N HIS A 251 -26.87 -3.18 -6.35
CA HIS A 251 -25.96 -3.06 -7.49
C HIS A 251 -24.64 -2.34 -7.11
N LYS A 252 -24.25 -2.42 -5.83
CA LYS A 252 -23.00 -1.86 -5.33
C LYS A 252 -21.98 -2.96 -5.18
N LEU A 253 -20.75 -2.65 -5.56
CA LEU A 253 -19.62 -3.54 -5.40
C LEU A 253 -19.11 -3.46 -3.96
N GLU A 254 -19.02 -4.62 -3.31
CA GLU A 254 -18.50 -4.82 -1.96
C GLU A 254 -17.11 -5.46 -2.04
N LEU A 255 -16.19 -5.00 -1.20
CA LEU A 255 -14.82 -5.49 -1.11
C LEU A 255 -14.67 -6.32 0.16
N PHE A 256 -14.12 -7.53 0.03
CA PHE A 256 -13.76 -8.38 1.15
C PHE A 256 -12.25 -8.64 1.14
N ILE A 257 -11.61 -8.43 2.29
CA ILE A 257 -10.19 -8.75 2.51
C ILE A 257 -10.11 -9.71 3.69
N ASP A 258 -9.62 -10.92 3.42
CA ASP A 258 -9.53 -12.03 4.38
C ASP A 258 -10.84 -12.29 5.14
N GLY A 259 -11.97 -12.21 4.41
CA GLY A 259 -13.32 -12.37 4.97
C GLY A 259 -13.86 -11.18 5.74
N GLN A 260 -13.09 -10.10 5.92
CA GLN A 260 -13.58 -8.84 6.49
C GLN A 260 -14.17 -7.96 5.38
N LYS A 261 -15.43 -7.55 5.55
CA LYS A 261 -16.09 -6.58 4.66
C LYS A 261 -15.47 -5.20 4.86
N ILE A 262 -15.12 -4.54 3.76
CA ILE A 262 -14.55 -3.20 3.73
C ILE A 262 -15.57 -2.24 3.12
N ASP A 263 -16.15 -1.39 3.96
CA ASP A 263 -17.06 -0.35 3.50
C ASP A 263 -16.30 0.86 2.92
N PHE A 264 -17.01 1.80 2.29
CA PHE A 264 -16.39 3.00 1.72
C PHE A 264 -15.63 3.84 2.75
N LYS A 265 -16.09 3.86 4.01
CA LYS A 265 -15.42 4.56 5.11
C LYS A 265 -14.11 3.88 5.47
N ASP A 266 -14.16 2.55 5.60
CA ASP A 266 -12.99 1.73 5.89
C ASP A 266 -11.96 1.82 4.77
N PHE A 267 -12.41 1.82 3.51
CA PHE A 267 -11.53 2.00 2.37
C PHE A 267 -10.80 3.35 2.40
N ASN A 268 -11.51 4.46 2.67
CA ASN A 268 -10.89 5.77 2.79
C ASN A 268 -9.92 5.85 3.98
N ARG A 269 -10.29 5.24 5.10
CA ARG A 269 -9.44 5.12 6.29
C ARG A 269 -8.17 4.31 5.98
N LEU A 270 -8.31 3.16 5.32
CA LEU A 270 -7.20 2.33 4.85
C LEU A 270 -6.25 3.12 3.95
N ARG A 271 -6.82 3.77 2.92
CA ARG A 271 -6.09 4.63 1.98
C ARG A 271 -5.26 5.67 2.72
N ASN A 272 -5.87 6.40 3.64
CA ASN A 272 -5.19 7.45 4.40
C ASN A 272 -4.07 6.86 5.27
N ILE A 273 -4.35 5.82 6.06
CA ILE A 273 -3.34 5.19 6.93
C ILE A 273 -2.14 4.73 6.10
N VAL A 274 -2.37 4.00 5.01
CA VAL A 274 -1.28 3.48 4.16
C VAL A 274 -0.44 4.61 3.56
N LEU A 275 -1.08 5.68 3.06
CA LEU A 275 -0.37 6.81 2.47
C LEU A 275 0.45 7.58 3.52
N PHE A 276 -0.13 7.93 4.67
CA PHE A 276 0.57 8.68 5.71
C PHE A 276 1.62 7.85 6.47
N GLN A 277 1.42 6.54 6.60
CA GLN A 277 2.37 5.62 7.24
C GLN A 277 3.63 5.42 6.39
N ASN A 278 3.51 5.40 5.05
CA ASN A 278 4.63 5.04 4.17
C ASN A 278 5.25 6.25 3.45
N LEU A 279 4.50 7.33 3.25
CA LEU A 279 4.94 8.53 2.55
C LEU A 279 4.99 9.72 3.52
N PRO A 280 6.17 10.13 4.01
CA PRO A 280 6.29 11.23 4.98
C PRO A 280 5.78 12.55 4.40
N ASP A 281 6.07 12.81 3.13
CA ASP A 281 5.71 14.04 2.42
C ASP A 281 4.32 14.02 1.79
N TYR A 282 3.54 12.95 2.00
CA TYR A 282 2.18 12.90 1.49
C TYR A 282 1.30 13.95 2.17
N ARG A 283 0.57 14.71 1.35
CA ARG A 283 -0.48 15.63 1.77
C ARG A 283 -1.70 15.39 0.91
N ASP A 284 -2.89 15.44 1.51
CA ASP A 284 -4.12 15.32 0.75
C ASP A 284 -4.34 16.60 -0.06
N THR A 285 -4.05 16.57 -1.36
CA THR A 285 -4.23 17.72 -2.25
C THR A 285 -5.66 17.88 -2.77
N SER A 286 -6.62 17.07 -2.29
CA SER A 286 -8.01 17.06 -2.77
C SER A 286 -8.72 18.42 -2.66
N TYR A 287 -8.34 19.23 -1.67
CA TYR A 287 -8.88 20.56 -1.38
C TYR A 287 -8.26 21.69 -2.21
N ILE A 288 -7.17 21.43 -2.93
CA ILE A 288 -6.43 22.45 -3.68
C ILE A 288 -7.18 22.79 -4.98
N ASP A 289 -7.17 24.07 -5.35
CA ASP A 289 -7.75 24.54 -6.61
C ASP A 289 -7.08 23.82 -7.81
N PRO A 290 -7.84 23.29 -8.78
CA PRO A 290 -7.29 22.60 -9.94
C PRO A 290 -6.28 23.42 -10.75
N ASN A 291 -6.44 24.75 -10.82
CA ASN A 291 -5.51 25.62 -11.54
C ASN A 291 -4.17 25.72 -10.81
N LEU A 292 -4.20 25.86 -9.48
CA LEU A 292 -2.97 25.88 -8.68
C LEU A 292 -2.22 24.55 -8.75
N LYS A 293 -2.96 23.43 -8.82
CA LYS A 293 -2.37 22.09 -9.04
C LYS A 293 -1.61 22.03 -10.37
N LYS A 294 -2.20 22.56 -11.45
CA LYS A 294 -1.53 22.65 -12.78
C LYS A 294 -0.31 23.56 -12.75
N ASP A 295 -0.37 24.67 -12.04
CA ASP A 295 0.77 25.59 -11.91
C ASP A 295 1.92 24.92 -11.13
N TYR A 296 1.60 24.17 -10.07
CA TYR A 296 2.57 23.39 -9.30
C TYR A 296 3.21 22.29 -10.15
N GLU A 297 2.42 21.54 -10.92
CA GLU A 297 2.93 20.53 -11.87
C GLU A 297 3.83 21.16 -12.94
N THR A 298 3.46 22.35 -13.43
CA THR A 298 4.25 23.11 -14.40
C THR A 298 5.57 23.58 -13.78
N LYS A 299 5.55 24.09 -12.55
CA LYS A 299 6.74 24.48 -11.79
C LYS A 299 7.67 23.28 -11.60
N LYS A 300 7.14 22.12 -11.19
CA LYS A 300 7.90 20.87 -11.04
C LYS A 300 8.51 20.42 -12.37
N ARG A 301 7.78 20.52 -13.47
CA ARG A 301 8.28 20.23 -14.82
C ARG A 301 9.45 21.15 -15.21
N ILE A 302 9.33 22.45 -14.96
CA ILE A 302 10.40 23.43 -15.26
C ILE A 302 11.62 23.20 -14.38
N GLN A 303 11.43 22.93 -13.09
CA GLN A 303 12.54 22.59 -12.18
C GLN A 303 13.23 21.29 -12.60
N GLY A 304 12.44 20.29 -13.03
CA GLY A 304 12.98 19.08 -13.66
C GLY A 304 13.86 19.39 -14.85
N GLN A 305 13.40 20.24 -15.77
CA GLN A 305 14.18 20.66 -16.94
C GLN A 305 15.51 21.34 -16.56
N LYS A 306 15.55 22.14 -15.48
CA LYS A 306 16.79 22.76 -14.98
C LYS A 306 17.83 21.71 -14.54
N ASN A 307 17.37 20.58 -14.02
CA ASN A 307 18.22 19.47 -13.59
C ASN A 307 18.33 18.37 -14.66
N ALA A 308 18.05 18.69 -15.94
CA ALA A 308 18.03 17.73 -17.04
C ALA A 308 17.11 16.51 -16.81
N ASN A 309 16.06 16.67 -16.01
CA ASN A 309 15.15 15.64 -15.52
C ASN A 309 15.86 14.47 -14.82
N LEU A 310 17.07 14.69 -14.32
CA LEU A 310 17.81 13.69 -13.58
C LEU A 310 17.13 13.49 -12.22
N THR A 311 16.62 12.29 -12.00
CA THR A 311 16.14 11.83 -10.71
C THR A 311 17.09 10.75 -10.20
N ALA A 312 17.44 10.82 -8.92
CA ALA A 312 18.24 9.77 -8.30
C ALA A 312 17.42 8.48 -8.24
N THR A 313 17.93 7.42 -8.85
CA THR A 313 17.37 6.07 -8.71
C THR A 313 17.42 5.63 -7.24
N LEU A 314 16.55 4.71 -6.84
CA LEU A 314 16.57 4.15 -5.49
C LEU A 314 17.96 3.61 -5.13
N GLU A 315 18.61 2.92 -6.06
CA GLU A 315 19.97 2.39 -5.89
C GLU A 315 20.98 3.50 -5.56
N LYS A 316 20.94 4.64 -6.25
CA LYS A 316 21.82 5.78 -5.95
C LYS A 316 21.52 6.38 -4.58
N LYS A 317 20.25 6.46 -4.20
CA LYS A 317 19.86 6.94 -2.86
C LYS A 317 20.36 6.01 -1.76
N LEU A 318 20.23 4.69 -1.97
CA LEU A 318 20.74 3.67 -1.06
C LEU A 318 22.26 3.73 -0.94
N ALA A 319 22.98 3.88 -2.06
CA ALA A 319 24.43 4.00 -2.05
C ALA A 319 24.89 5.25 -1.28
N ALA A 320 24.24 6.40 -1.52
CA ALA A 320 24.53 7.64 -0.80
C ALA A 320 24.28 7.48 0.71
N MET A 321 23.14 6.90 1.08
CA MET A 321 22.80 6.67 2.49
C MET A 321 23.79 5.72 3.16
N LYS A 322 24.14 4.61 2.49
CA LYS A 322 25.12 3.65 2.98
C LYS A 322 26.47 4.33 3.27
N ILE A 323 26.95 5.16 2.35
CA ILE A 323 28.22 5.90 2.49
C ILE A 323 28.13 6.86 3.67
N PHE A 324 27.04 7.63 3.76
CA PHE A 324 26.84 8.62 4.81
C PHE A 324 26.77 7.99 6.21
N MET A 325 26.06 6.87 6.35
CA MET A 325 25.91 6.16 7.62
C MET A 325 27.11 5.25 7.96
N GLY A 326 28.04 5.05 7.03
CA GLY A 326 29.17 4.14 7.23
C GLY A 326 28.78 2.67 7.36
N LEU A 327 27.68 2.25 6.71
CA LEU A 327 27.18 0.87 6.84
C LEU A 327 28.01 -0.11 6.00
N PRO A 328 28.33 -1.32 6.51
CA PRO A 328 29.11 -2.30 5.76
C PRO A 328 28.31 -2.94 4.60
N ASN A 329 27.03 -3.24 4.84
CA ASN A 329 26.11 -3.92 3.92
C ASN A 329 24.79 -3.13 3.74
N TYR A 330 23.94 -3.60 2.82
CA TYR A 330 22.62 -3.00 2.57
C TYR A 330 21.50 -3.62 3.42
N ASP A 331 21.77 -4.68 4.19
CA ASP A 331 20.73 -5.43 4.91
C ASP A 331 19.94 -4.57 5.90
N GLY A 332 20.61 -3.65 6.60
CA GLY A 332 19.95 -2.69 7.48
C GLY A 332 19.05 -1.71 6.73
N LEU A 333 19.49 -1.27 5.55
CA LEU A 333 18.71 -0.35 4.70
C LEU A 333 17.54 -1.04 4.02
N TYR A 334 17.66 -2.31 3.65
CA TYR A 334 16.58 -3.05 3.00
C TYR A 334 15.43 -3.41 3.94
N ASN A 335 15.73 -3.62 5.22
CA ASN A 335 14.76 -4.00 6.24
C ASN A 335 14.18 -2.81 7.03
N MET A 336 14.61 -1.58 6.74
CA MET A 336 13.97 -0.40 7.31
C MET A 336 12.67 -0.07 6.56
N SER A 337 11.76 0.67 7.21
CA SER A 337 10.55 1.14 6.55
C SER A 337 10.86 2.19 5.48
N VAL A 338 10.04 2.22 4.42
CA VAL A 338 10.10 3.25 3.37
C VAL A 338 9.99 4.64 3.98
N ARG A 339 9.08 4.84 4.95
CA ARG A 339 8.92 6.13 5.64
C ARG A 339 10.21 6.56 6.32
N ARG A 340 10.80 5.68 7.13
CA ARG A 340 12.03 5.99 7.86
C ARG A 340 13.18 6.30 6.89
N PHE A 341 13.31 5.51 5.83
CA PHE A 341 14.32 5.76 4.79
C PHE A 341 14.18 7.13 4.15
N LEU A 342 12.96 7.52 3.78
CA LEU A 342 12.71 8.81 3.15
C LEU A 342 12.98 9.98 4.10
N ILE A 343 12.60 9.86 5.38
CA ILE A 343 12.89 10.87 6.41
C ILE A 343 14.40 10.98 6.66
N GLU A 344 15.09 9.85 6.84
CA GLU A 344 16.53 9.86 7.06
C GLU A 344 17.27 10.44 5.83
N PHE A 345 16.82 10.10 4.62
CA PHE A 345 17.43 10.59 3.38
C PHE A 345 17.24 12.09 3.19
N SER A 346 16.04 12.63 3.43
CA SER A 346 15.81 14.07 3.37
C SER A 346 16.62 14.81 4.44
N THR A 347 16.63 14.29 5.67
CA THR A 347 17.38 14.87 6.79
C THR A 347 18.89 14.89 6.52
N MET A 348 19.43 13.85 5.88
CA MET A 348 20.82 13.81 5.44
C MET A 348 21.13 14.90 4.41
N ASP A 349 20.29 15.03 3.38
CA ASP A 349 20.45 16.04 2.33
C ASP A 349 20.40 17.47 2.90
N ASP A 350 19.49 17.69 3.85
CA ASP A 350 19.35 18.95 4.58
C ASP A 350 20.58 19.25 5.45
N TYR A 351 21.09 18.26 6.17
CA TYR A 351 22.29 18.39 6.98
C TYR A 351 23.52 18.76 6.14
N ILE A 352 23.72 18.07 5.01
CA ILE A 352 24.83 18.36 4.09
C ILE A 352 24.67 19.77 3.52
N SER A 353 23.48 20.11 3.05
CA SER A 353 23.17 21.43 2.49
C SER A 353 23.40 22.56 3.50
N TYR A 354 22.96 22.37 4.75
CA TYR A 354 23.17 23.30 5.85
C TYR A 354 24.66 23.51 6.13
N ASN A 355 25.44 22.43 6.26
CA ASN A 355 26.87 22.54 6.52
C ASN A 355 27.63 23.20 5.36
N LEU A 356 27.28 22.90 4.11
CA LEU A 356 27.88 23.56 2.95
C LEU A 356 27.61 25.07 2.94
N GLN A 357 26.38 25.49 3.28
CA GLN A 357 26.04 26.92 3.38
C GLN A 357 26.76 27.60 4.54
N MET A 358 26.85 26.94 5.70
CA MET A 358 27.61 27.44 6.84
C MET A 358 29.10 27.55 6.54
N MET A 359 29.70 26.55 5.90
CA MET A 359 31.11 26.60 5.47
C MET A 359 31.34 27.68 4.43
N GLY A 360 30.46 27.84 3.44
CA GLY A 360 30.53 28.92 2.45
C GLY A 360 30.54 30.30 3.10
N ARG A 361 29.71 30.50 4.14
CA ARG A 361 29.67 31.73 4.95
C ARG A 361 30.98 31.95 5.71
N LEU A 362 31.47 30.94 6.42
CA LEU A 362 32.71 31.04 7.21
C LEU A 362 33.94 31.32 6.34
N CYS A 363 34.00 30.72 5.15
CA CYS A 363 35.11 30.89 4.22
C CYS A 363 35.01 32.17 3.36
N GLY A 364 33.95 32.97 3.49
CA GLY A 364 33.75 34.19 2.69
C GLY A 364 33.58 33.91 1.18
N LEU A 365 33.37 32.66 0.79
CA LEU A 365 33.06 32.28 -0.59
C LEU A 365 31.58 32.63 -0.82
N GLY A 366 31.28 33.40 -1.88
CA GLY A 366 29.99 34.04 -2.15
C GLY A 366 28.74 33.15 -2.32
N GLY A 367 28.77 31.89 -1.87
CA GLY A 367 27.61 30.99 -1.80
C GLY A 367 26.81 31.09 -0.49
N GLY A 368 27.33 31.77 0.54
CA GLY A 368 26.57 32.07 1.74
C GLY A 368 25.73 33.33 1.54
N GLY A 369 24.44 33.20 1.18
CA GLY A 369 23.51 34.33 1.11
C GLY A 369 23.52 35.19 2.37
N LYS A 370 22.96 36.41 2.33
CA LYS A 370 23.00 37.35 3.48
C LYS A 370 22.28 36.83 4.73
N ASP A 371 21.26 36.00 4.54
CA ASP A 371 20.43 35.45 5.62
C ASP A 371 20.92 34.08 6.10
N ALA A 372 20.86 33.85 7.41
CA ALA A 372 21.30 32.60 8.02
C ALA A 372 20.56 31.41 7.39
N PRO A 373 21.27 30.32 7.06
CA PRO A 373 20.63 29.15 6.50
C PRO A 373 19.62 28.58 7.49
N GLU A 374 18.46 28.16 6.98
CA GLU A 374 17.44 27.47 7.78
C GLU A 374 18.05 26.21 8.41
N HIS A 375 17.81 25.99 9.71
CA HIS A 375 18.41 24.87 10.41
C HIS A 375 17.80 23.54 9.92
N TRP A 376 18.65 22.56 9.62
CA TRP A 376 18.23 21.29 9.03
C TRP A 376 17.20 20.50 9.86
N ILE A 377 17.23 20.63 11.21
CA ILE A 377 16.22 20.04 12.12
C ILE A 377 14.99 20.93 12.29
N TYR A 378 15.19 22.25 12.43
CA TYR A 378 14.13 23.18 12.85
C TYR A 378 13.66 23.94 11.62
N LYS A 379 12.81 23.28 10.86
CA LYS A 379 12.23 23.84 9.64
C LYS A 379 10.87 24.45 9.91
N GLU A 380 10.59 25.57 9.24
CA GLU A 380 9.23 26.07 9.20
C GLU A 380 8.36 25.12 8.38
N VAL A 381 7.23 24.69 8.95
CA VAL A 381 6.29 23.84 8.23
C VAL A 381 5.60 24.69 7.18
N LYS A 382 6.08 24.60 5.94
CA LYS A 382 5.49 25.27 4.78
C LYS A 382 4.25 24.51 4.33
N ASP A 383 3.13 25.22 4.22
CA ASP A 383 1.93 24.67 3.59
C ASP A 383 2.09 24.62 2.06
N VAL A 384 1.22 23.87 1.37
CA VAL A 384 1.23 23.73 -0.09
C VAL A 384 1.13 25.08 -0.81
N TYR A 385 0.50 26.08 -0.17
CA TYR A 385 0.42 27.45 -0.68
C TYR A 385 1.67 28.30 -0.43
N ALA A 386 2.55 27.92 0.51
CA ALA A 386 3.74 28.70 0.84
C ALA A 386 4.79 28.67 -0.29
N ASP A 387 4.82 27.58 -1.08
CA ASP A 387 5.68 27.45 -2.26
C ASP A 387 5.06 28.04 -3.54
N GLY A 388 3.81 28.51 -3.47
CA GLY A 388 3.03 29.08 -4.56
C GLY A 388 3.47 30.49 -4.93
N GLY A 389 4.76 30.70 -5.21
CA GLY A 389 5.20 31.89 -5.93
C GLY A 389 4.52 31.89 -7.30
N TYR A 390 3.53 32.76 -7.47
CA TYR A 390 2.83 32.97 -8.74
C TYR A 390 3.84 33.15 -9.87
N ILE A 391 3.78 32.29 -10.88
CA ILE A 391 4.39 32.60 -12.18
C ILE A 391 3.46 33.64 -12.81
N SER A 392 3.65 34.91 -12.49
CA SER A 392 3.01 35.99 -13.22
C SER A 392 3.43 35.88 -14.68
N LYS A 393 2.44 35.81 -15.57
CA LYS A 393 2.59 35.73 -17.02
C LYS A 393 3.51 36.80 -17.60
#